data_AF-A0A7C7M4V7-F1
#
_entry.id   AF-A0A7C7M4V7-F1
#
_cell.length_a   1.000
_cell.length_b   1.000
_cell.length_c   1.000
_cell.angle_alpha   90.00
_cell.angle_beta   90.00
_cell.angle_gamma   90.00
#
_symmetry.space_group_name_H-M   'P 1'
#
loop_
_entity.id
_entity.type
_entity.pdbx_description
1 polymer ?
#
loop_
_entity_poly.entity_id
_entity_poly.type
_entity_poly.pdbx_seq_one_letter_code
_entity_poly.pdbx_strand_id
1 'polypeptide(L)'
;MLEGLICPICENTIDEIDLKESLKCTNCAIDLKNRKFLDFLEFLMANGIVENLDFFDPEVYSDDVDDLDQTKEEEGDPSEYEKKKDLFNIYENELHPKNIEENEGIKDYTQFDGINDDWEEFNERDFSTKKG
;
A
#
# COMPACT_ATOMS: atom_id res chain seq x y z
N MET A 1 31.56 15.03 16.31
CA MET A 1 30.60 15.41 17.36
C MET A 1 29.50 14.38 17.31
N LEU A 2 29.60 13.34 18.13
CA LEU A 2 28.51 12.39 18.32
C LEU A 2 27.86 12.84 19.61
N GLU A 3 26.83 13.67 19.48
CA GLU A 3 25.88 13.86 20.58
C GLU A 3 25.22 12.49 20.75
N GLY A 4 25.62 11.77 21.81
CA GLY A 4 25.14 10.42 22.08
C GLY A 4 23.62 10.40 22.22
N LEU A 5 23.02 9.23 22.06
CA LEU A 5 21.58 9.04 22.27
C LEU A 5 21.23 9.42 23.71
N ILE A 6 20.12 10.14 23.87
CA ILE A 6 19.64 10.56 25.19
C ILE A 6 18.39 9.75 25.51
N CYS A 7 18.33 9.20 26.73
CA CYS A 7 17.13 8.52 27.20
C CYS A 7 15.95 9.50 27.28
N PRO A 8 14.78 9.18 26.69
CA PRO A 8 13.61 10.06 26.75
C PRO A 8 12.98 10.18 28.16
N ILE A 9 13.46 9.39 29.14
CA ILE A 9 12.92 9.37 30.51
C ILE A 9 13.89 9.97 31.52
N CYS A 10 15.13 9.49 31.54
CA CYS A 10 16.11 9.89 32.55
C CYS A 10 17.14 10.90 32.04
N GLU A 11 17.04 11.31 30.77
CA GLU A 11 17.90 12.32 30.12
C GLU A 11 19.40 12.00 30.14
N ASN A 12 19.77 10.80 30.59
CA ASN A 12 21.15 10.33 30.55
C ASN A 12 21.49 9.83 29.16
N THR A 13 22.77 9.92 28.82
CA THR A 13 23.31 9.36 27.58
C THR A 13 23.25 7.83 27.62
N ILE A 14 22.86 7.22 26.50
CA ILE A 14 22.81 5.79 26.26
C ILE A 14 23.72 5.48 25.07
N ASP A 15 24.47 4.38 25.15
CA ASP A 15 25.26 3.89 24.03
C ASP A 15 24.40 3.09 23.05
N GLU A 16 24.65 3.27 21.75
CA GLU A 16 23.95 2.57 20.66
C GLU A 16 24.04 1.04 20.78
N ILE A 17 25.18 0.54 21.28
CA ILE A 17 25.45 -0.89 21.44
C ILE A 17 24.49 -1.50 22.46
N ASP A 18 24.19 -0.80 23.56
CA ASP A 18 23.29 -1.28 24.61
C ASP A 18 21.85 -1.41 24.09
N LEU A 19 21.42 -0.46 23.25
CA LEU A 19 20.08 -0.45 22.65
C LEU A 19 19.89 -1.52 21.58
N LYS A 20 20.97 -1.93 20.91
CA LYS A 20 20.93 -2.99 19.90
C LYS A 20 20.61 -4.35 20.52
N GLU A 21 21.10 -4.63 21.72
CA GLU A 21 20.85 -5.89 22.44
C GLU A 21 19.52 -5.86 23.21
N SER A 22 19.20 -4.74 23.84
CA SER A 22 17.91 -4.57 24.52
C SER A 22 17.47 -3.12 24.48
N LEU A 23 16.20 -2.87 24.15
CA LEU A 23 15.57 -1.54 24.20
C LEU A 23 15.34 -1.03 25.63
N LYS A 24 16.23 -1.38 26.56
CA LYS A 24 16.18 -0.97 27.96
C LYS A 24 17.28 0.04 28.21
N CYS A 25 16.94 1.14 28.86
CA CYS A 25 17.95 2.10 29.28
C CYS A 25 18.81 1.50 30.40
N THR A 26 20.13 1.56 30.28
CA THR A 26 21.09 1.09 31.32
C THR A 26 21.06 1.94 32.59
N ASN A 27 20.62 3.20 32.51
CA ASN A 27 20.58 4.13 33.64
C ASN A 27 19.29 4.02 34.48
N CYS A 28 18.12 3.94 33.85
CA CYS A 28 16.84 3.87 34.57
C CYS A 28 16.18 2.49 34.54
N ALA A 29 16.74 1.53 33.80
CA ALA A 29 16.23 0.17 33.62
C ALA A 29 14.79 0.08 33.07
N ILE A 30 14.27 1.18 32.51
CA ILE A 30 12.95 1.23 31.91
C ILE A 30 13.01 0.64 30.51
N ASP A 31 11.98 -0.14 30.16
CA ASP A 31 11.76 -0.64 28.83
C ASP A 31 11.23 0.48 27.93
N LEU A 32 12.01 0.81 26.90
CA LEU A 32 11.69 1.84 25.92
C LEU A 32 10.83 1.28 24.78
N LYS A 33 10.60 -0.04 24.74
CA LYS A 33 9.65 -0.68 23.81
C LYS A 33 8.20 -0.38 24.24
N ASN A 34 7.80 0.87 24.10
CA ASN A 34 6.47 1.34 24.46
C ASN A 34 6.00 2.40 23.46
N ARG A 35 4.70 2.39 23.15
CA ARG A 35 4.05 3.38 22.30
C ARG A 35 4.33 4.83 22.71
N LYS A 36 4.54 5.13 23.99
CA LYS A 36 4.90 6.49 24.46
C LYS A 36 6.22 7.02 23.89
N PHE A 37 7.08 6.14 23.39
CA PHE A 37 8.39 6.46 22.84
C PHE A 37 8.45 6.19 21.33
N LEU A 38 7.31 6.23 20.63
CA LEU A 38 7.20 5.90 19.20
C LEU A 38 8.20 6.69 18.35
N ASP A 39 8.22 8.02 18.49
CA ASP A 39 9.15 8.91 17.78
C ASP A 39 10.63 8.53 18.02
N PHE A 40 10.95 8.11 19.25
CA PHE A 40 12.30 7.66 19.60
C PHE A 40 12.63 6.31 18.97
N LEU A 41 11.69 5.35 18.98
CA LEU A 41 11.85 4.05 18.35
C LEU A 41 11.97 4.16 16.82
N GLU A 42 11.18 5.03 16.18
CA GLU A 42 11.28 5.34 14.76
C GLU A 42 12.63 5.96 14.42
N PHE A 43 13.13 6.88 15.24
CA PHE A 43 14.48 7.43 15.07
C PHE A 43 15.55 6.33 15.12
N LEU A 44 15.46 5.41 16.08
CA LEU A 44 16.41 4.30 16.19
C LEU A 44 16.38 3.39 14.96
N MET A 45 15.19 3.12 14.40
CA MET A 45 15.03 2.34 13.16
C MET A 45 15.55 3.07 11.93
N ALA A 46 15.17 4.34 11.75
CA ALA A 46 15.55 5.13 10.58
C ALA A 46 17.08 5.32 10.47
N ASN A 47 17.77 5.37 11.61
CA ASN A 47 19.24 5.43 11.67
C ASN A 47 19.90 4.04 11.68
N GLY A 48 19.14 2.95 11.69
CA GLY A 48 19.65 1.58 11.69
C GLY A 48 20.36 1.14 12.98
N ILE A 49 20.06 1.81 14.11
CA ILE A 49 20.65 1.48 15.41
C ILE A 49 20.01 0.19 15.97
N VAL A 50 18.71 0.01 15.74
CA VAL A 50 17.95 -1.16 16.17
C VAL A 50 17.31 -1.82 14.95
N GLU A 51 17.74 -3.04 14.65
CA GLU A 51 17.21 -3.87 13.54
C GLU A 51 16.11 -4.84 14.01
N ASN A 52 16.01 -5.09 15.32
CA ASN A 52 15.11 -6.08 15.91
C ASN A 52 13.75 -5.51 16.36
N LEU A 53 13.39 -4.30 15.92
CA LEU A 53 12.06 -3.74 16.19
C LEU A 53 11.11 -4.16 15.06
N ASP A 54 10.11 -4.96 15.40
CA ASP A 54 9.05 -5.34 14.45
C ASP A 54 8.11 -4.14 14.24
N PHE A 55 8.02 -3.67 13.00
CA PHE A 55 7.10 -2.58 12.62
C PHE A 55 5.63 -3.00 12.78
N PHE A 56 5.35 -4.30 12.79
CA PHE A 56 4.00 -4.83 12.94
C PHE A 56 3.67 -5.20 14.39
N ASP A 57 4.51 -4.83 15.37
CA ASP A 57 4.24 -5.15 16.77
C ASP A 57 2.96 -4.45 17.25
N PRO A 58 1.87 -5.19 17.54
CA PRO A 58 0.62 -4.59 17.96
C PRO A 58 0.76 -3.84 19.28
N GLU A 59 1.71 -4.19 20.15
CA GLU A 59 1.88 -3.49 21.43
C GLU A 59 2.40 -2.05 21.27
N VAL A 60 3.03 -1.75 20.14
CA VAL A 60 3.63 -0.43 19.84
C VAL A 60 2.81 0.31 18.76
N TYR A 61 2.38 -0.41 17.72
CA TYR A 61 1.76 0.13 16.51
C TYR A 61 0.24 -0.16 16.39
N SER A 62 -0.44 -0.62 17.46
CA SER A 62 -1.87 -1.00 17.41
C SER A 62 -2.82 0.04 16.83
N ASP A 63 -2.58 1.33 17.06
CA ASP A 63 -3.58 2.37 16.73
C ASP A 63 -3.65 2.65 15.22
N ASP A 64 -2.58 2.35 14.47
CA ASP A 64 -2.54 2.53 13.01
C ASP A 64 -2.93 1.23 12.27
N VAL A 65 -3.17 0.14 13.01
CA VAL A 65 -3.78 -1.06 12.45
C VAL A 65 -5.27 -0.79 12.39
N ASP A 66 -5.73 -0.33 11.23
CA ASP A 66 -7.16 -0.29 10.92
C ASP A 66 -7.79 -1.62 11.31
N ASP A 67 -9.02 -1.57 11.81
CA ASP A 67 -9.74 -2.79 12.16
C ASP A 67 -10.05 -3.57 10.88
N LEU A 68 -9.11 -4.46 10.51
CA LEU A 68 -9.22 -5.35 9.36
C LEU A 68 -10.25 -6.46 9.58
N ASP A 69 -11.11 -6.33 10.59
CA ASP A 69 -12.25 -7.19 10.79
C ASP A 69 -13.23 -7.07 9.61
N GLN A 70 -13.08 -7.99 8.67
CA GLN A 70 -13.96 -8.16 7.51
C GLN A 70 -15.42 -8.46 7.90
N THR A 71 -15.70 -8.73 9.19
CA THR A 71 -17.08 -8.90 9.68
C THR A 71 -17.76 -7.58 10.03
N LYS A 72 -17.02 -6.47 10.09
CA LYS A 72 -17.61 -5.13 10.19
C LYS A 72 -18.17 -4.74 8.83
N GLU A 73 -19.46 -4.42 8.81
CA GLU A 73 -20.09 -3.84 7.63
C GLU A 73 -19.46 -2.46 7.35
N GLU A 74 -18.92 -2.29 6.14
CA GLU A 74 -18.41 -1.00 5.66
C GLU A 74 -19.56 0.03 5.67
N GLU A 75 -19.34 1.19 6.31
CA GLU A 75 -20.35 2.25 6.36
C GLU A 75 -20.51 2.92 4.99
N GLY A 76 -21.45 2.42 4.19
CA GLY A 76 -21.86 3.03 2.94
C GLY A 76 -22.30 1.99 1.93
N ASP A 77 -23.51 2.11 1.41
CA ASP A 77 -23.97 1.27 0.30
C ASP A 77 -23.31 1.76 -1.00
N PRO A 78 -22.44 0.97 -1.67
CA PRO A 78 -21.83 1.37 -2.93
C PRO A 78 -22.86 1.70 -4.02
N SER A 79 -24.07 1.14 -3.93
CA SER A 79 -25.16 1.42 -4.86
C SER A 79 -25.71 2.84 -4.75
N GLU A 80 -25.46 3.58 -3.66
CA GLU A 80 -25.84 5.01 -3.58
C GLU A 80 -25.00 5.89 -4.51
N TYR A 81 -23.78 5.45 -4.85
CA TYR A 81 -22.85 6.17 -5.71
C TYR A 81 -22.85 5.65 -7.15
N GLU A 82 -23.53 4.53 -7.41
CA GLU A 82 -23.74 4.02 -8.77
C GLU A 82 -24.68 4.95 -9.53
N LYS A 83 -24.13 5.67 -10.51
CA LYS A 83 -24.94 6.52 -11.40
C LYS A 83 -25.92 5.63 -12.16
N LYS A 84 -27.21 5.86 -11.93
CA LYS A 84 -28.29 5.15 -12.62
C LYS A 84 -28.03 5.15 -14.13
N LYS A 85 -28.20 3.99 -14.74
CA LYS A 85 -27.99 3.71 -16.18
C LYS A 85 -28.66 4.74 -17.11
N ASP A 86 -29.72 5.38 -16.63
CA ASP A 86 -30.43 6.46 -17.34
C ASP A 86 -29.55 7.68 -17.68
N LEU A 87 -28.47 7.95 -16.93
CA LEU A 87 -27.52 9.03 -17.27
C LEU A 87 -26.62 8.69 -18.48
N PHE A 88 -26.40 7.41 -18.77
CA PHE A 88 -25.57 6.97 -19.89
C PHE A 88 -26.32 6.96 -21.24
N ASN A 89 -27.66 6.96 -21.20
CA ASN A 89 -28.51 6.99 -22.39
C ASN A 89 -28.46 8.32 -23.18
N ILE A 90 -27.88 9.38 -22.60
CA ILE A 90 -27.77 10.69 -23.26
C ILE A 90 -26.73 10.63 -24.39
N TYR A 91 -25.62 9.91 -24.19
CA TYR A 91 -24.54 9.82 -25.18
C TYR A 91 -24.69 8.65 -26.15
N GLU A 92 -25.27 7.51 -25.74
CA GLU A 92 -25.47 6.37 -26.65
C GLU A 92 -26.39 6.70 -27.84
N ASN A 93 -27.42 7.53 -27.62
CA ASN A 93 -28.34 7.92 -28.71
C ASN A 93 -27.79 9.00 -29.65
N GLU A 94 -26.77 9.76 -29.23
CA GLU A 94 -26.14 10.82 -30.05
C GLU A 94 -24.98 10.29 -30.90
N LEU A 95 -24.36 9.17 -30.52
CA LEU A 95 -23.21 8.57 -31.21
C LEU A 95 -23.58 7.65 -32.38
N HIS A 96 -24.86 7.31 -32.55
CA HIS A 96 -25.33 6.61 -33.75
C HIS A 96 -25.80 7.63 -34.79
N PRO A 97 -24.97 8.00 -35.79
CA PRO A 97 -25.47 8.76 -36.92
C PRO A 97 -26.58 7.96 -37.59
N LYS A 98 -27.81 8.51 -37.57
CA LYS A 98 -28.99 7.94 -38.26
C LYS A 98 -28.88 7.95 -39.79
N ASN A 99 -27.72 8.30 -40.34
CA ASN A 99 -27.46 8.42 -41.77
C ASN A 99 -26.11 7.79 -42.11
N ILE A 100 -25.96 6.48 -41.91
CA ILE A 100 -24.96 5.72 -42.65
C ILE A 100 -25.75 4.93 -43.68
N GLU A 101 -25.97 5.57 -44.83
CA GLU A 101 -26.05 4.80 -46.06
C GLU A 101 -24.79 3.94 -46.09
N GLU A 102 -24.97 2.63 -46.14
CA GLU A 102 -23.92 1.67 -46.43
C GLU A 102 -23.08 2.22 -47.58
N ASN A 103 -21.75 2.21 -47.46
CA ASN A 103 -20.75 2.73 -48.40
C ASN A 103 -20.31 4.19 -48.17
N GLU A 104 -19.35 4.37 -47.27
CA GLU A 104 -18.00 4.88 -47.60
C GLU A 104 -17.17 4.89 -46.32
N GLY A 105 -16.13 4.06 -46.28
CA GLY A 105 -15.29 3.82 -45.11
C GLY A 105 -14.83 5.10 -44.41
N ILE A 106 -15.00 5.12 -43.09
CA ILE A 106 -14.42 6.11 -42.19
C ILE A 106 -12.90 6.02 -42.36
N LYS A 107 -12.30 7.01 -43.04
CA LYS A 107 -10.92 6.95 -43.55
C LYS A 107 -9.82 6.81 -42.50
N ASP A 108 -10.13 7.07 -41.23
CA ASP A 108 -9.16 7.06 -40.13
C ASP A 108 -9.49 6.08 -39.00
N TYR A 109 -10.51 5.22 -39.16
CA TYR A 109 -10.82 4.20 -38.16
C TYR A 109 -10.41 2.82 -38.67
N THR A 110 -9.25 2.34 -38.23
CA THR A 110 -8.91 0.92 -38.33
C THR A 110 -9.65 0.19 -37.21
N GLN A 111 -10.67 -0.60 -37.56
CA GLN A 111 -11.28 -1.53 -36.62
C GLN A 111 -10.19 -2.50 -36.14
N PHE A 112 -9.96 -2.55 -34.83
CA PHE A 112 -9.00 -3.49 -34.24
C PHE A 112 -9.58 -4.91 -34.38
N ASP A 113 -8.87 -5.78 -35.11
CA ASP A 113 -9.31 -7.16 -35.43
C ASP A 113 -9.33 -8.11 -34.22
N GLY A 114 -9.01 -7.60 -33.03
CA GLY A 114 -8.81 -8.41 -31.83
C GLY A 114 -7.43 -9.05 -31.85
N ILE A 115 -6.81 -9.14 -30.67
CA ILE A 115 -5.71 -10.09 -30.46
C ILE A 115 -6.37 -11.44 -30.21
N ASN A 116 -6.07 -12.43 -31.05
CA ASN A 116 -6.52 -13.82 -30.89
C ASN A 116 -5.55 -14.64 -30.02
N ASP A 117 -4.57 -13.98 -29.38
CA ASP A 117 -3.71 -14.63 -28.39
C ASP A 117 -4.58 -14.86 -27.16
N ASP A 118 -4.89 -16.13 -26.92
CA ASP A 118 -5.48 -16.56 -25.67
C ASP A 118 -4.60 -16.06 -24.53
N TRP A 119 -5.21 -15.41 -23.54
CA TRP A 119 -4.50 -14.81 -22.41
C TRP A 119 -3.60 -15.82 -21.66
N GLU A 120 -3.89 -17.12 -21.79
CA GLU A 120 -3.03 -18.21 -21.32
C GLU A 120 -1.67 -18.26 -22.06
N GLU A 121 -1.66 -18.11 -23.38
CA GLU A 121 -0.44 -18.19 -24.20
C GLU A 121 0.54 -17.03 -23.93
N PHE A 122 0.03 -15.87 -23.50
CA PHE A 122 0.87 -14.75 -23.08
C PHE A 122 1.63 -15.06 -21.78
N ASN A 123 0.97 -15.70 -20.81
CA ASN A 123 1.58 -16.04 -19.51
C ASN A 123 2.55 -17.23 -19.60
N GLU A 124 2.42 -18.11 -20.59
CA GLU A 124 3.30 -19.27 -20.77
C GLU A 124 4.67 -18.96 -21.38
N ARG A 125 4.85 -17.78 -22.02
CA ARG A 125 6.11 -17.39 -22.69
C ARG A 125 7.31 -17.31 -21.75
N ASP A 126 7.09 -16.97 -20.48
CA ASP A 126 8.15 -16.89 -19.47
C ASP A 126 8.52 -18.24 -18.83
N PHE A 127 7.69 -19.27 -18.99
CA PHE A 127 7.94 -20.61 -18.42
C PHE A 127 8.64 -21.56 -19.38
N SER A 128 8.47 -21.37 -20.70
CA SER A 128 9.06 -22.24 -21.72
C SER A 128 10.56 -22.00 -21.98
N THR A 129 11.09 -20.81 -21.66
CA THR A 129 12.51 -20.47 -21.82
C THR A 129 13.43 -21.06 -20.75
N LYS A 130 12.90 -21.74 -19.72
CA LYS A 130 13.69 -22.37 -18.63
C LYS A 130 13.93 -23.87 -18.79
N LYS A 131 13.52 -24.50 -19.90
CA LYS A 131 13.89 -25.88 -20.22
C LYS A 131 14.68 -25.92 -21.53
N GLY A 132 15.97 -25.64 -21.42
CA GLY A 132 16.99 -25.87 -22.46
C GLY A 132 18.33 -26.10 -21.80
#